data_AF-A0A1W1E724-F1
#
_entry.id   AF-A0A1W1E724-F1
#
_cell.length_a   1.000
_cell.length_b   1.000
_cell.length_c   1.000
_cell.angle_alpha   90.00
_cell.angle_beta   90.00
_cell.angle_gamma   90.00
#
_symmetry.space_group_name_H-M   'P 1'
#
loop_
_entity.id
_entity.type
_entity.pdbx_description
1 polymer ?
#
loop_
_entity_poly.entity_id
_entity_poly.type
_entity_poly.pdbx_seq_one_letter_code
_entity_poly.pdbx_strand_id
1 'polypeptide(L)'
;MFVLSRAYRHSEDLDFFFPTLKDRKFVFETGERMAKLIGELPGATVEDIRRVKEENAFRLWCRFEDNDETVKVELLNFTCSRLKDAGFIKLPFKTENLYNILLYKLKALCDRPDTIKDLFDLYFIFRDLPPIETDELILDLNEKFESAIGLRYELGHLVRALEYHLKWDIEIADIAHPHDLKEEIENFQKSLHDALASKSLLDFSYKKRIQNNAAKYDLDEKSYLELIDVLDENAFWVNEVLVGL
;
A
#
# COMPACT_ATOMS: atom_id res chain seq x y z
N MET A 1 4.66 -0.02 -6.29
CA MET A 1 5.22 -0.16 -4.93
C MET A 1 6.54 -0.92 -5.02
N PHE A 2 7.67 -0.35 -4.59
CA PHE A 2 9.00 -0.92 -4.87
C PHE A 2 9.43 -2.08 -3.96
N VAL A 3 8.65 -2.39 -2.92
CA VAL A 3 8.99 -3.41 -1.92
C VAL A 3 8.30 -4.76 -2.16
N LEU A 4 7.37 -4.82 -3.12
CA LEU A 4 6.74 -6.06 -3.54
C LEU A 4 7.60 -6.73 -4.61
N SER A 5 7.44 -8.05 -4.77
CA SER A 5 8.19 -8.88 -5.73
C SER A 5 8.01 -8.43 -7.20
N ARG A 6 6.85 -7.86 -7.52
CA ARG A 6 6.50 -7.34 -8.85
C ARG A 6 5.54 -6.16 -8.76
N ALA A 7 5.34 -5.48 -9.89
CA ALA A 7 4.27 -4.49 -10.03
C ALA A 7 2.94 -5.20 -10.29
N TYR A 8 1.93 -4.91 -9.47
CA TYR A 8 0.56 -5.41 -9.64
C TYR A 8 -0.40 -4.37 -10.22
N ARG A 9 -0.06 -3.08 -10.07
CA ARG A 9 -0.72 -1.95 -10.71
C ARG A 9 0.31 -0.87 -11.01
N HIS A 10 0.01 -0.03 -11.99
CA HIS A 10 0.84 1.14 -12.26
C HIS A 10 0.66 2.20 -11.16
N SER A 11 1.74 2.90 -10.83
CA SER A 11 1.78 3.96 -9.81
C SER A 11 2.25 5.24 -10.46
N GLU A 12 1.42 6.26 -10.39
CA GLU A 12 1.61 7.55 -11.09
C GLU A 12 2.37 8.57 -10.22
N ASP A 13 2.41 8.31 -8.91
CA ASP A 13 2.89 9.24 -7.89
C ASP A 13 4.20 8.75 -7.24
N LEU A 14 5.08 9.71 -6.92
CA LEU A 14 6.28 9.50 -6.11
C LEU A 14 6.17 10.28 -4.81
N ASP A 15 5.93 9.58 -3.71
CA ASP A 15 5.77 10.16 -2.38
C ASP A 15 7.07 10.12 -1.56
N PHE A 16 7.47 11.28 -1.04
CA PHE A 16 8.60 11.45 -0.14
C PHE A 16 8.13 12.02 1.20
N PHE A 17 8.69 11.49 2.28
CA PHE A 17 8.31 11.83 3.65
C PHE A 17 9.52 12.38 4.43
N PHE A 18 9.26 13.02 5.58
CA PHE A 18 10.31 13.53 6.47
C PHE A 18 10.37 12.77 7.80
N PRO A 19 11.58 12.52 8.36
CA PRO A 19 11.71 11.81 9.64
C PRO A 19 11.16 12.57 10.85
N THR A 20 10.90 13.87 10.73
CA THR A 20 10.24 14.68 11.76
C THR A 20 9.30 15.64 11.07
N LEU A 21 8.21 16.05 11.73
CA LEU A 21 7.48 17.27 11.39
C LEU A 21 8.47 18.44 11.26
N LYS A 22 8.73 18.87 10.03
CA LYS A 22 9.65 19.98 9.79
C LYS A 22 8.84 21.27 9.66
N ASP A 23 9.43 22.35 10.13
CA ASP A 23 8.96 23.71 9.89
C ASP A 23 8.60 23.89 8.40
N ARG A 24 7.51 24.61 8.13
CA ARG A 24 7.03 24.97 6.78
C ARG A 24 8.15 25.51 5.89
N LYS A 25 9.06 26.32 6.44
CA LYS A 25 10.22 26.85 5.71
C LYS A 25 11.16 25.73 5.25
N PHE A 26 11.40 24.72 6.07
CA PHE A 26 12.26 23.59 5.69
C PHE A 26 11.62 22.71 4.61
N VAL A 27 10.32 22.42 4.72
CA VAL A 27 9.59 21.71 3.65
C VAL A 27 9.72 22.47 2.35
N PHE A 28 9.53 23.79 2.42
CA PHE A 28 9.66 24.68 1.29
C PHE A 28 11.05 24.67 0.64
N GLU A 29 12.11 24.89 1.43
CA GLU A 29 13.49 24.87 0.94
C GLU A 29 13.90 23.50 0.38
N THR A 30 13.33 22.41 0.91
CA THR A 30 13.56 21.07 0.38
C THR A 30 12.81 20.84 -0.92
N GLY A 31 11.56 21.31 -1.03
CA GLY A 31 10.78 21.27 -2.26
C GLY A 31 11.44 22.05 -3.40
N GLU A 32 11.99 23.23 -3.13
CA GLU A 32 12.74 24.01 -4.14
C GLU A 32 14.03 23.31 -4.58
N ARG A 33 14.74 22.66 -3.64
CA ARG A 33 15.91 21.82 -3.99
C ARG A 33 15.51 20.61 -4.85
N MET A 34 14.39 19.96 -4.53
CA MET A 34 13.83 18.87 -5.31
C MET A 34 13.47 19.32 -6.72
N ALA A 35 12.79 20.46 -6.87
CA ALA A 35 12.43 21.05 -8.16
C ALA A 35 13.68 21.34 -9.01
N LYS A 36 14.71 21.93 -8.40
CA LYS A 36 15.99 22.20 -9.06
C LYS A 36 16.67 20.90 -9.52
N LEU A 37 16.76 19.89 -8.64
CA LEU A 37 17.37 18.61 -8.98
C LEU A 37 16.65 17.91 -10.14
N ILE A 38 15.31 17.92 -10.12
CA ILE A 38 14.53 17.33 -11.23
C ILE A 38 14.76 18.12 -12.52
N GLY A 39 14.78 19.46 -12.47
CA GLY A 39 15.05 20.29 -13.63
C GLY A 39 16.47 20.17 -14.20
N GLU A 40 17.42 19.58 -13.45
CA GLU A 40 18.77 19.26 -13.92
C GLU A 40 18.87 17.88 -14.57
N LEU A 41 17.83 17.04 -14.46
CA LEU A 41 17.81 15.72 -15.11
C LEU A 41 17.66 15.88 -16.64
N PRO A 42 18.48 15.18 -17.45
CA PRO A 42 18.32 15.17 -18.89
C PRO A 42 16.92 14.71 -19.30
N GLY A 43 16.28 15.48 -20.19
CA GLY A 43 14.94 15.19 -20.70
C GLY A 43 13.81 15.40 -19.69
N ALA A 44 14.06 15.95 -18.50
CA ALA A 44 13.02 16.26 -17.52
C ALA A 44 12.58 17.72 -17.61
N THR A 45 11.29 17.98 -17.46
CA THR A 45 10.71 19.33 -17.33
C THR A 45 9.78 19.38 -16.13
N VAL A 46 9.98 20.36 -15.25
CA VAL A 46 9.03 20.68 -14.18
C VAL A 46 7.96 21.62 -14.74
N GLU A 47 6.73 21.12 -14.87
CA GLU A 47 5.62 21.83 -15.50
C GLU A 47 4.84 22.72 -14.52
N ASP A 48 4.61 22.22 -13.30
CA ASP A 48 3.87 22.93 -12.26
C ASP A 48 4.48 22.65 -10.89
N ILE A 49 4.36 23.64 -10.00
CA ILE A 49 4.82 23.58 -8.61
C ILE A 49 3.70 24.10 -7.73
N ARG A 50 3.15 23.24 -6.86
CA ARG A 50 2.11 23.64 -5.90
C ARG A 50 2.57 23.48 -4.47
N ARG A 51 2.25 24.50 -3.68
CA ARG A 51 2.43 24.51 -2.23
C ARG A 51 1.07 24.40 -1.58
N VAL A 52 0.86 23.35 -0.80
CA VAL A 52 -0.40 23.11 -0.09
C VAL A 52 -0.18 23.48 1.36
N LYS A 53 -0.63 24.68 1.75
CA LYS A 53 -0.29 25.27 3.05
C LYS A 53 -0.93 24.52 4.21
N GLU A 54 -2.11 23.97 3.98
CA GLU A 54 -2.95 23.25 4.93
C GLU A 54 -2.31 21.91 5.29
N GLU A 55 -1.81 21.19 4.28
CA GLU A 55 -1.15 19.89 4.42
C GLU A 55 0.36 20.01 4.71
N ASN A 56 0.90 21.23 4.66
CA ASN A 56 2.35 21.50 4.64
C ASN A 56 3.08 20.61 3.62
N ALA A 57 2.51 20.50 2.42
CA ALA A 57 3.03 19.64 1.35
C ALA A 57 3.55 20.48 0.18
N PHE A 58 4.49 19.89 -0.55
CA PHE A 58 5.08 20.47 -1.75
C PHE A 58 4.97 19.47 -2.90
N ARG A 59 4.31 19.86 -3.99
CA ARG A 59 3.99 18.98 -5.12
C ARG A 59 4.58 19.52 -6.40
N LEU A 60 5.17 18.63 -7.19
CA LEU A 60 5.73 18.90 -8.51
C LEU A 60 5.04 18.04 -9.55
N TRP A 61 4.75 18.61 -10.70
CA TRP A 61 4.29 17.88 -11.88
C TRP A 61 5.42 17.91 -12.91
N CYS A 62 5.92 16.73 -13.27
CA CYS A 62 7.11 16.58 -14.07
C CYS A 62 6.79 15.79 -15.34
N ARG A 63 7.27 16.25 -16.50
CA ARG A 63 7.28 15.48 -17.74
C ARG A 63 8.70 14.99 -18.04
N PHE A 64 8.82 13.82 -18.63
CA PHE A 64 10.08 13.27 -19.13
C PHE A 64 9.97 13.03 -20.64
N GLU A 65 11.03 13.24 -21.42
CA GLU A 65 11.01 13.13 -22.90
C GLU A 65 10.51 11.77 -23.41
N ASP A 66 10.83 10.69 -22.69
CA ASP A 66 10.43 9.32 -23.03
C ASP A 66 9.16 8.85 -22.29
N ASN A 67 8.42 9.76 -21.66
CA ASN A 67 7.19 9.46 -20.94
C ASN A 67 6.07 10.45 -21.30
N ASP A 68 5.01 9.93 -21.92
CA ASP A 68 3.84 10.73 -22.31
C ASP A 68 3.02 11.19 -21.09
N GLU A 69 3.23 10.59 -19.93
CA GLU A 69 2.53 10.92 -18.69
C GLU A 69 3.27 11.93 -17.83
N THR A 70 2.51 12.80 -17.18
CA THR A 70 3.02 13.70 -16.15
C THR A 70 3.15 12.94 -14.84
N VAL A 71 4.37 12.81 -14.32
CA VAL A 71 4.67 12.20 -13.02
C VAL A 71 4.50 13.25 -11.92
N LYS A 72 3.67 12.94 -10.92
CA LYS A 72 3.52 13.80 -9.74
C LYS A 72 4.54 13.37 -8.68
N VAL A 73 5.35 14.32 -8.22
CA VAL A 73 6.31 14.12 -7.13
C VAL A 73 5.85 14.92 -5.92
N GLU A 74 5.62 14.23 -4.81
CA GLU A 74 5.09 14.82 -3.59
C GLU A 74 6.10 14.74 -2.46
N LEU A 75 6.27 15.86 -1.78
CA LEU A 75 7.01 15.97 -0.54
C LEU A 75 6.01 16.29 0.57
N LEU A 76 5.70 15.27 1.35
CA LEU A 76 4.60 15.25 2.29
C LEU A 76 5.12 15.43 3.71
N ASN A 77 4.43 16.26 4.50
CA ASN A 77 4.73 16.45 5.91
C ASN A 77 4.11 15.34 6.79
N PHE A 78 4.40 14.10 6.42
CA PHE A 78 4.17 12.93 7.27
C PHE A 78 5.48 12.50 7.91
N THR A 79 5.39 11.77 9.02
CA THR A 79 6.57 11.28 9.71
C THR A 79 7.13 10.00 9.06
N CYS A 80 8.45 9.94 8.83
CA CYS A 80 9.20 8.69 8.64
C CYS A 80 9.59 8.04 9.98
N SER A 81 8.96 8.41 11.10
CA SER A 81 9.03 7.62 12.32
C SER A 81 8.59 6.21 11.96
N ARG A 82 9.52 5.27 12.11
CA ARG A 82 9.30 3.88 11.73
C ARG A 82 8.98 3.06 12.96
N LEU A 83 7.93 2.26 12.85
CA LEU A 83 7.53 1.31 13.89
C LEU A 83 7.97 -0.11 13.51
N LYS A 84 8.20 -0.93 14.54
CA LYS A 84 8.68 -2.32 14.49
C LYS A 84 10.05 -2.49 13.82
N ASP A 85 10.11 -2.35 12.51
CA ASP A 85 11.37 -2.33 11.77
C ASP A 85 11.87 -0.88 11.64
N ALA A 86 12.95 -0.58 12.35
CA ALA A 86 13.59 0.73 12.37
C ALA A 86 14.61 0.91 11.24
N GLY A 87 14.67 0.01 10.25
CA GLY A 87 15.49 0.09 9.05
C GLY A 87 14.70 0.62 7.84
N PHE A 88 15.38 1.38 6.97
CA PHE A 88 14.90 1.57 5.60
C PHE A 88 15.30 0.35 4.78
N ILE A 89 14.48 -0.03 3.80
CA ILE A 89 14.90 -0.99 2.79
C ILE A 89 15.82 -0.26 1.80
N LYS A 90 16.99 -0.85 1.56
CA LYS A 90 18.00 -0.30 0.65
C LYS A 90 17.94 -1.06 -0.67
N LEU A 91 17.20 -0.49 -1.62
CA LEU A 91 17.24 -0.88 -3.04
C LEU A 91 18.20 0.11 -3.76
N PRO A 92 18.17 0.36 -5.08
CA PRO A 92 19.06 1.40 -5.63
C PRO A 92 18.77 2.79 -5.04
N PHE A 93 17.63 2.95 -4.36
CA PHE A 93 17.26 4.07 -3.50
C PHE A 93 16.76 3.57 -2.12
N LYS A 94 16.63 4.47 -1.15
CA LYS A 94 16.05 4.17 0.16
C LYS A 94 14.54 4.22 0.07
N THR A 95 13.85 3.22 0.59
CA THR A 95 12.39 3.17 0.67
C THR A 95 11.93 2.65 2.02
N GLU A 96 10.67 2.90 2.36
CA GLU A 96 10.06 2.43 3.59
C GLU A 96 9.96 0.90 3.62
N ASN A 97 9.92 0.32 4.82
CA ASN A 97 9.60 -1.10 4.95
C ASN A 97 8.11 -1.36 4.79
N LEU A 98 7.77 -2.62 4.51
CA LEU A 98 6.42 -3.04 4.17
C LEU A 98 5.40 -2.72 5.28
N TYR A 99 5.80 -2.87 6.55
CA TYR A 99 4.93 -2.57 7.70
C TYR A 99 4.62 -1.07 7.81
N ASN A 100 5.58 -0.19 7.54
CA ASN A 100 5.29 1.24 7.55
C ASN A 100 4.43 1.66 6.35
N ILE A 101 4.60 1.00 5.20
CA ILE A 101 3.72 1.17 4.03
C ILE A 101 2.28 0.74 4.36
N LEU A 102 2.09 -0.39 5.05
CA LEU A 102 0.79 -0.81 5.57
C LEU A 102 0.08 0.33 6.33
N LEU A 103 0.78 0.97 7.27
CA LEU A 103 0.21 2.04 8.09
C LEU A 103 -0.18 3.27 7.24
N TYR A 104 0.64 3.69 6.27
CA TYR A 104 0.28 4.78 5.36
C TYR A 104 -0.97 4.42 4.53
N LYS A 105 -1.09 3.16 4.10
CA LYS A 105 -2.23 2.69 3.30
C LYS A 105 -3.52 2.59 4.09
N LEU A 106 -3.47 2.10 5.33
CA LEU A 106 -4.64 2.10 6.23
C LEU A 106 -5.12 3.52 6.54
N LYS A 107 -4.18 4.44 6.76
CA LYS A 107 -4.49 5.86 6.90
C LYS A 107 -5.21 6.40 5.66
N ALA A 108 -4.61 6.20 4.47
CA ALA A 108 -5.15 6.72 3.22
C ALA A 108 -6.55 6.15 2.93
N LEU A 109 -6.75 4.85 3.17
CA LEU A 109 -8.05 4.19 3.08
C LEU A 109 -9.09 4.85 4.01
N CYS A 110 -8.72 5.18 5.25
CA CYS A 110 -9.62 5.87 6.18
C CYS A 110 -9.97 7.29 5.74
N ASP A 111 -9.00 8.03 5.22
CA ASP A 111 -9.15 9.45 4.86
C ASP A 111 -9.89 9.63 3.54
N ARG A 112 -9.74 8.68 2.60
CA ARG A 112 -10.29 8.74 1.24
C ARG A 112 -10.77 7.36 0.78
N PRO A 113 -11.92 6.89 1.30
CA PRO A 113 -12.46 5.57 0.96
C PRO A 113 -13.22 5.56 -0.38
N ASP A 114 -12.76 6.30 -1.40
CA ASP A 114 -13.44 6.44 -2.69
C ASP A 114 -12.73 5.74 -3.86
N THR A 115 -11.46 5.38 -3.67
CA THR A 115 -10.63 4.66 -4.65
C THR A 115 -10.20 3.28 -4.14
N ILE A 116 -10.11 2.31 -5.06
CA ILE A 116 -9.62 0.95 -4.74
C ILE A 116 -8.10 0.92 -4.45
N LYS A 117 -7.34 1.97 -4.82
CA LYS A 117 -5.86 1.98 -4.81
C LYS A 117 -5.26 1.47 -3.50
N ASP A 118 -5.75 1.96 -2.36
CA ASP A 118 -5.19 1.59 -1.06
C ASP A 118 -5.63 0.19 -0.61
N LEU A 119 -6.89 -0.21 -0.84
CA LEU A 119 -7.32 -1.58 -0.57
C LEU A 119 -6.54 -2.58 -1.43
N PHE A 120 -6.32 -2.25 -2.71
CA PHE A 120 -5.57 -3.08 -3.63
C PHE A 120 -4.14 -3.29 -3.14
N ASP A 121 -3.47 -2.22 -2.71
CA ASP A 121 -2.13 -2.31 -2.14
C ASP A 121 -2.12 -3.12 -0.83
N LEU A 122 -3.12 -2.91 0.05
CA LEU A 122 -3.26 -3.65 1.30
C LEU A 122 -3.36 -5.16 1.08
N TYR A 123 -4.09 -5.60 0.06
CA TYR A 123 -4.21 -7.02 -0.29
C TYR A 123 -2.84 -7.71 -0.45
N PHE A 124 -1.91 -7.07 -1.18
CA PHE A 124 -0.57 -7.61 -1.41
C PHE A 124 0.31 -7.45 -0.18
N ILE A 125 0.22 -6.31 0.50
CA ILE A 125 1.00 -6.04 1.72
C ILE A 125 0.69 -7.07 2.81
N PHE A 126 -0.58 -7.37 3.07
CA PHE A 126 -0.96 -8.31 4.12
C PHE A 126 -0.54 -9.76 3.84
N ARG A 127 -0.26 -10.13 2.58
CA ARG A 127 0.23 -11.47 2.22
C ARG A 127 1.69 -11.70 2.58
N ASP A 128 2.46 -10.63 2.53
CA ASP A 128 3.91 -10.64 2.76
C ASP A 128 4.28 -10.28 4.21
N LEU A 129 3.29 -9.93 5.04
CA LEU A 129 3.47 -9.64 6.46
C LEU A 129 3.13 -10.85 7.34
N PRO A 130 3.81 -11.01 8.50
CA PRO A 130 3.38 -11.96 9.51
C PRO A 130 2.00 -11.56 10.07
N PRO A 131 1.29 -12.48 10.75
CA PRO A 131 0.02 -12.17 11.40
C PRO A 131 0.11 -10.98 12.36
N ILE A 132 -0.90 -10.11 12.36
CA ILE A 132 -0.93 -8.88 13.16
C ILE A 132 -2.15 -8.88 14.08
N GLU A 133 -1.96 -8.56 15.35
CA GLU A 133 -3.06 -8.36 16.29
C GLU A 133 -3.79 -7.04 15.99
N THR A 134 -5.13 -7.07 15.91
CA THR A 134 -5.93 -5.89 15.54
C THR A 134 -5.67 -4.70 16.48
N ASP A 135 -5.60 -4.94 17.80
CA ASP A 135 -5.37 -3.88 18.78
C ASP A 135 -3.95 -3.27 18.64
N GLU A 136 -2.96 -4.10 18.29
CA GLU A 136 -1.59 -3.65 18.03
C GLU A 136 -1.54 -2.77 16.78
N LEU A 137 -2.22 -3.17 15.70
CA LEU A 137 -2.29 -2.40 14.46
C LEU A 137 -2.85 -0.99 14.69
N ILE A 138 -3.92 -0.88 15.49
CA ILE A 138 -4.53 0.41 15.82
C ILE A 138 -3.61 1.26 16.71
N LEU A 139 -2.91 0.64 17.67
CA LEU A 139 -1.94 1.35 18.50
C LEU A 139 -0.82 1.93 17.64
N ASP A 140 -0.23 1.12 16.76
CA ASP A 140 0.86 1.53 15.88
C ASP A 140 0.42 2.63 14.89
N LEU A 141 -0.79 2.51 14.34
CA LEU A 141 -1.34 3.54 13.45
C LEU A 141 -1.41 4.90 14.17
N ASN A 142 -1.84 4.91 15.42
CA ASN A 142 -1.91 6.13 16.22
C ASN A 142 -0.54 6.63 16.67
N GLU A 143 0.36 5.75 17.11
CA GLU A 143 1.73 6.13 17.46
C GLU A 143 2.42 6.83 16.27
N LYS A 144 2.19 6.33 15.05
CA LYS A 144 2.77 6.90 13.84
C LYS A 144 2.16 8.26 13.49
N PHE A 145 0.85 8.46 13.59
CA PHE A 145 0.20 9.64 13.02
C PHE A 145 -0.29 10.69 14.03
N GLU A 146 -0.58 10.33 15.28
CA GLU A 146 -1.14 11.27 16.26
C GLU A 146 -0.17 12.42 16.55
N SER A 147 1.09 12.09 16.82
CA SER A 147 2.13 13.11 17.06
C SER A 147 2.51 13.89 15.79
N ALA A 148 2.40 13.25 14.62
CA ALA A 148 2.88 13.79 13.35
C ALA A 148 1.86 14.70 12.65
N ILE A 149 0.57 14.41 12.78
CA ILE A 149 -0.47 15.18 12.07
C ILE A 149 -1.70 15.47 12.93
N GLY A 150 -1.69 15.07 14.22
CA GLY A 150 -2.79 15.34 15.14
C GLY A 150 -4.04 14.51 14.86
N LEU A 151 -3.94 13.45 14.06
CA LEU A 151 -5.06 12.57 13.73
C LEU A 151 -4.97 11.26 14.51
N ARG A 152 -6.11 10.85 15.06
CA ARG A 152 -6.28 9.59 15.76
C ARG A 152 -7.28 8.71 15.03
N TYR A 153 -6.92 7.46 14.83
CA TYR A 153 -7.73 6.44 14.19
C TYR A 153 -8.24 5.47 15.24
N GLU A 154 -9.50 5.10 15.11
CA GLU A 154 -10.14 4.06 15.90
C GLU A 154 -10.50 2.92 14.96
N LEU A 155 -10.67 1.71 15.51
CA LEU A 155 -11.08 0.53 14.74
C LEU A 155 -12.32 0.80 13.87
N GLY A 156 -13.30 1.55 14.39
CA GLY A 156 -14.50 1.92 13.65
C GLY A 156 -14.24 2.77 12.41
N HIS A 157 -13.13 3.51 12.32
CA HIS A 157 -12.76 4.24 11.11
C HIS A 157 -12.37 3.28 9.98
N LEU A 158 -11.54 2.28 10.28
CA LEU A 158 -11.12 1.28 9.30
C LEU A 158 -12.30 0.42 8.85
N VAL A 159 -13.13 -0.04 9.79
CA VAL A 159 -14.33 -0.83 9.48
C VAL A 159 -15.24 -0.05 8.53
N ARG A 160 -15.58 1.21 8.86
CA ARG A 160 -16.41 2.06 7.99
C ARG A 160 -15.77 2.31 6.62
N ALA A 161 -14.46 2.47 6.56
CA ALA A 161 -13.77 2.67 5.27
C ALA A 161 -13.94 1.46 4.33
N LEU A 162 -14.04 0.26 4.89
CA LEU A 162 -14.27 -0.99 4.14
C LEU A 162 -15.74 -1.24 3.77
N GLU A 163 -16.68 -0.45 4.28
CA GLU A 163 -18.10 -0.52 3.89
C GLU A 163 -18.40 0.23 2.59
N TYR A 164 -17.46 1.07 2.11
CA TYR A 164 -17.64 1.84 0.89
C TYR A 164 -17.54 0.97 -0.37
N HIS A 165 -18.32 1.34 -1.39
CA HIS A 165 -18.13 0.81 -2.74
C HIS A 165 -16.96 1.54 -3.41
N LEU A 166 -15.80 0.90 -3.40
CA LEU A 166 -14.56 1.46 -3.93
C LEU A 166 -14.56 1.42 -5.46
N LYS A 167 -14.21 2.55 -6.09
CA LYS A 167 -14.14 2.63 -7.54
C LYS A 167 -12.87 1.96 -8.04
N TRP A 168 -13.00 1.16 -9.08
CA TRP A 168 -11.87 0.54 -9.79
C TRP A 168 -11.23 1.53 -10.77
N ASP A 169 -10.65 2.61 -10.24
CA ASP A 169 -9.96 3.68 -10.96
C ASP A 169 -8.44 3.48 -10.95
N ILE A 170 -8.03 2.27 -11.34
CA ILE A 170 -6.62 1.87 -11.43
C ILE A 170 -6.32 1.19 -12.76
N GLU A 171 -5.09 1.35 -13.23
CA GLU A 171 -4.53 0.52 -14.28
C GLU A 171 -3.78 -0.68 -13.66
N ILE A 172 -4.34 -1.87 -13.87
CA ILE A 172 -3.72 -3.13 -13.45
C ILE A 172 -2.52 -3.38 -14.37
N ALA A 173 -1.40 -3.82 -13.80
CA ALA A 173 -0.22 -4.19 -14.58
C ALA A 173 -0.50 -5.45 -15.43
N ASP A 174 0.49 -5.91 -16.19
CA ASP A 174 0.37 -7.15 -16.97
C ASP A 174 0.27 -8.38 -16.06
N ILE A 175 -0.95 -8.68 -15.63
CA ILE A 175 -1.33 -9.75 -14.70
C ILE A 175 -2.19 -10.76 -15.45
N ALA A 176 -1.83 -12.04 -15.31
CA ALA A 176 -2.68 -13.14 -15.76
C ALA A 176 -3.97 -13.18 -14.94
N HIS A 177 -5.12 -13.38 -15.61
CA HIS A 177 -6.44 -13.48 -14.96
C HIS A 177 -6.85 -12.24 -14.14
N PRO A 178 -6.91 -11.03 -14.75
CA PRO A 178 -7.23 -9.80 -14.03
C PRO A 178 -8.66 -9.77 -13.45
N HIS A 179 -9.60 -10.52 -14.03
CA HIS A 179 -10.95 -10.68 -13.48
C HIS A 179 -10.93 -11.44 -12.15
N ASP A 180 -10.17 -12.53 -12.08
CA ASP A 180 -9.98 -13.34 -10.88
C ASP A 180 -9.32 -12.52 -9.77
N LEU A 181 -8.30 -11.71 -10.10
CA LEU A 181 -7.72 -10.75 -9.16
C LEU A 181 -8.77 -9.76 -8.64
N LYS A 182 -9.66 -9.26 -9.50
CA LYS A 182 -10.70 -8.33 -9.07
C LYS A 182 -11.59 -8.95 -7.98
N GLU A 183 -12.05 -10.18 -8.21
CA GLU A 183 -12.85 -10.93 -7.25
C GLU A 183 -12.07 -11.19 -5.95
N GLU A 184 -10.77 -11.49 -6.04
CA GLU A 184 -9.89 -11.67 -4.88
C GLU A 184 -9.80 -10.41 -4.00
N ILE A 185 -9.70 -9.23 -4.61
CA ILE A 185 -9.62 -7.95 -3.89
C ILE A 185 -10.97 -7.63 -3.22
N GLU A 186 -12.09 -7.91 -3.88
CA GLU A 186 -13.44 -7.72 -3.32
C GLU A 186 -13.69 -8.68 -2.15
N ASN A 187 -13.29 -9.95 -2.28
CA ASN A 187 -13.36 -10.94 -1.20
C ASN A 187 -12.45 -10.57 -0.03
N PHE A 188 -11.26 -10.04 -0.32
CA PHE A 188 -10.35 -9.52 0.69
C PHE A 188 -10.94 -8.33 1.45
N GLN A 189 -11.62 -7.39 0.77
CA GLN A 189 -12.31 -6.27 1.43
C GLN A 189 -13.24 -6.77 2.54
N LYS A 190 -14.08 -7.75 2.20
CA LYS A 190 -15.04 -8.34 3.11
C LYS A 190 -14.35 -9.09 4.25
N SER A 191 -13.32 -9.87 3.94
CA SER A 191 -12.59 -10.67 4.93
C SER A 191 -11.84 -9.77 5.92
N LEU A 192 -11.23 -8.68 5.43
CA LEU A 192 -10.56 -7.68 6.27
C LEU A 192 -11.56 -6.94 7.15
N HIS A 193 -12.71 -6.56 6.59
CA HIS A 193 -13.80 -5.95 7.36
C HIS A 193 -14.23 -6.86 8.53
N ASP A 194 -14.53 -8.13 8.24
CA ASP A 194 -15.03 -9.09 9.23
C ASP A 194 -13.97 -9.37 10.31
N ALA A 195 -12.70 -9.48 9.90
CA ALA A 195 -11.58 -9.68 10.81
C ALA A 195 -11.40 -8.49 11.77
N LEU A 196 -11.45 -7.26 11.24
CA LEU A 196 -11.36 -6.04 12.06
C LEU A 196 -12.58 -5.90 12.98
N ALA A 197 -13.79 -6.12 12.47
CA ALA A 197 -15.03 -5.99 13.25
C ALA A 197 -15.10 -7.01 14.41
N SER A 198 -14.59 -8.22 14.20
CA SER A 198 -14.51 -9.27 15.21
C SER A 198 -13.26 -9.17 16.10
N LYS A 199 -12.35 -8.23 15.81
CA LYS A 199 -11.02 -8.10 16.44
C LYS A 199 -10.22 -9.39 16.38
N SER A 200 -10.31 -10.12 15.27
CA SER A 200 -9.53 -11.33 15.08
C SER A 200 -8.06 -11.01 14.78
N LEU A 201 -7.21 -12.03 14.86
CA LEU A 201 -5.88 -11.99 14.30
C LEU A 201 -5.97 -11.74 12.79
N LEU A 202 -5.18 -10.79 12.28
CA LEU A 202 -5.12 -10.45 10.86
C LEU A 202 -4.05 -11.30 10.20
N ASP A 203 -4.44 -12.46 9.68
CA ASP A 203 -3.56 -13.37 8.92
C ASP A 203 -4.17 -13.65 7.54
N PHE A 204 -3.67 -12.93 6.55
CA PHE A 204 -4.05 -13.07 5.14
C PHE A 204 -2.91 -13.67 4.29
N SER A 205 -1.95 -14.32 4.94
CA SER A 205 -0.83 -14.96 4.26
C SER A 205 -1.31 -16.08 3.32
N TYR A 206 -0.54 -16.34 2.25
CA TYR A 206 -0.80 -17.50 1.38
C TYR A 206 -0.82 -18.80 2.17
N LYS A 207 0.06 -18.93 3.17
CA LYS A 207 0.09 -20.08 4.06
C LYS A 207 -1.23 -20.30 4.77
N LYS A 208 -1.81 -19.26 5.38
CA LYS A 208 -3.09 -19.36 6.08
C LYS A 208 -4.21 -19.76 5.13
N ARG A 209 -4.21 -19.22 3.92
CA ARG A 209 -5.17 -19.58 2.88
C ARG A 209 -5.04 -21.05 2.46
N ILE A 210 -3.83 -21.51 2.15
CA ILE A 210 -3.53 -22.91 1.81
C ILE A 210 -4.04 -23.84 2.92
N GLN A 211 -3.77 -23.52 4.18
CA GLN A 211 -4.25 -24.29 5.33
C GLN A 211 -5.78 -24.36 5.40
N ASN A 212 -6.46 -23.22 5.24
CA ASN A 212 -7.92 -23.16 5.30
C ASN A 212 -8.57 -23.95 4.14
N ASN A 213 -8.00 -23.87 2.93
CA ASN A 213 -8.52 -24.60 1.78
C ASN A 213 -8.21 -26.09 1.84
N ALA A 214 -6.99 -26.47 2.25
CA ALA A 214 -6.64 -27.88 2.46
C ALA A 214 -7.62 -28.54 3.45
N ALA A 215 -7.92 -27.87 4.56
CA ALA A 215 -8.89 -28.33 5.54
C ALA A 215 -10.32 -28.45 4.97
N LYS A 216 -10.74 -27.57 4.04
CA LYS A 216 -12.05 -27.64 3.38
C LYS A 216 -12.23 -28.92 2.56
N TYR A 217 -11.14 -29.44 1.98
CA TYR A 217 -11.15 -30.67 1.17
C TYR A 217 -10.65 -31.91 1.93
N ASP A 218 -10.45 -31.82 3.25
CA ASP A 218 -9.88 -32.89 4.09
C ASP A 218 -8.49 -33.37 3.59
N LEU A 219 -7.66 -32.41 3.16
CA LEU A 219 -6.30 -32.61 2.67
C LEU A 219 -5.28 -31.97 3.61
N ASP A 220 -4.05 -32.46 3.60
CA ASP A 220 -2.90 -31.72 4.12
C ASP A 220 -2.44 -30.63 3.13
N GLU A 221 -1.62 -29.68 3.59
CA GLU A 221 -1.14 -28.55 2.78
C GLU A 221 -0.44 -29.01 1.49
N LYS A 222 0.36 -30.09 1.56
CA LYS A 222 1.11 -30.59 0.41
C LYS A 222 0.18 -31.24 -0.61
N SER A 223 -0.71 -32.11 -0.15
CA SER A 223 -1.70 -32.77 -1.00
C SER A 223 -2.62 -31.77 -1.70
N TYR A 224 -2.99 -30.69 -1.01
CA TYR A 224 -3.77 -29.62 -1.61
C TYR A 224 -3.00 -28.84 -2.68
N LEU A 225 -1.73 -28.49 -2.44
CA LEU A 225 -0.88 -27.82 -3.42
C LEU A 225 -0.66 -28.65 -4.70
N GLU A 226 -0.65 -29.98 -4.61
CA GLU A 226 -0.57 -30.87 -5.78
C GLU A 226 -1.87 -30.90 -6.62
N LEU A 227 -3.00 -30.45 -6.06
CA LEU A 227 -4.33 -30.55 -6.68
C LEU A 227 -4.94 -29.19 -7.07
N ILE A 228 -4.38 -28.10 -6.56
CA ILE A 228 -4.95 -26.75 -6.67
C ILE A 228 -5.27 -26.33 -8.12
N ASP A 229 -4.37 -26.64 -9.07
CA ASP A 229 -4.55 -26.36 -10.51
C ASP A 229 -5.70 -27.16 -11.14
N VAL A 230 -6.06 -28.30 -10.54
CA VAL A 230 -7.09 -29.22 -11.03
C VAL A 230 -8.47 -28.85 -10.44
N LEU A 231 -8.51 -28.13 -9.33
CA LEU A 231 -9.73 -27.86 -8.56
C LEU A 231 -10.59 -26.69 -9.09
N ASP A 232 -10.35 -26.20 -10.31
CA ASP A 232 -11.01 -25.01 -10.91
C ASP A 232 -11.06 -23.83 -9.92
N GLU A 233 -9.95 -23.64 -9.19
CA GLU A 233 -9.80 -22.55 -8.26
C GLU A 233 -9.34 -21.29 -8.97
N ASN A 234 -9.58 -20.13 -8.34
CA ASN A 234 -9.26 -18.81 -8.90
C ASN A 234 -7.82 -18.76 -9.43
N ALA A 235 -7.67 -18.64 -10.76
CA ALA A 235 -6.42 -18.94 -11.44
C ALA A 235 -5.32 -17.91 -11.14
N PHE A 236 -5.73 -16.68 -10.79
CA PHE A 236 -4.80 -15.63 -10.39
C PHE A 236 -3.99 -16.04 -9.15
N TRP A 237 -4.65 -16.37 -8.04
CA TRP A 237 -3.91 -16.63 -6.80
C TRP A 237 -3.11 -17.94 -6.87
N VAL A 238 -3.61 -18.92 -7.62
CA VAL A 238 -2.90 -20.18 -7.87
C VAL A 238 -1.56 -19.90 -8.56
N ASN A 239 -1.59 -19.10 -9.62
CA ASN A 239 -0.37 -18.66 -10.31
C ASN A 239 0.58 -17.94 -9.34
N GLU A 240 0.08 -17.01 -8.53
CA GLU A 240 0.90 -16.28 -7.57
C GLU A 240 1.55 -17.19 -6.51
N VAL A 241 0.84 -18.21 -6.02
CA VAL A 241 1.40 -19.19 -5.09
C VAL A 241 2.47 -20.04 -5.76
N LEU A 242 2.22 -20.52 -6.98
CA LEU A 242 3.16 -21.38 -7.70
C LEU A 242 4.41 -20.64 -8.17
N VAL A 243 4.32 -19.34 -8.48
CA VAL A 243 5.48 -18.51 -8.84
C VAL A 243 6.31 -18.12 -7.60
N GLY A 244 5.68 -18.06 -6.42
CA GLY A 244 6.32 -17.70 -5.15
C GLY A 244 6.92 -18.87 -4.34
N LEU A 245 6.61 -20.12 -4.71
CA LEU A 245 7.14 -21.36 -4.12
C LEU A 245 8.31 -21.93 -4.93
#